data_AF-A0A1F5BVH5-F1
#
_entry.id   AF-A0A1F5BVH5-F1
#
_cell.length_a   1.000
_cell.length_b   1.000
_cell.length_c   1.000
_cell.angle_alpha   90.00
_cell.angle_beta   90.00
_cell.angle_gamma   90.00
#
_symmetry.space_group_name_H-M   'P 1'
#
loop_
_entity.id
_entity.type
_entity.pdbx_description
1 polymer ?
#
loop_
_entity_poly.entity_id
_entity_poly.type
_entity_poly.pdbx_seq_one_letter_code
_entity_poly.pdbx_strand_id
1 'polypeptide(L)'
;MIRINPGSIDDLLALKDAGAPVTLTSHPGNASLYKLVLWSCGIPEHLWDVTCCIADANNQPMHRLVGGKAELVVSEDFHRKVIDTTGPNNRFVTAYQFTKDGTRLGRFHVKAIQKCFPDALSSCSRLLLSEREKVWEMFDYLARTKKDEVFGRFIAPRGVMRPVSESGVRVESMAGSFMEVLEELEHLLFSDEEITTKGGVCYGGVMVPLSSMLVQYWQTGRVDRYDVSGPDMMRYATRPEHQIKLSQMLEHLRKWNPKLVPEHIVSHMYPGTAARVGHVAGHVSQEVMKRKVYMLEHADSLDRVRKREIWEIAKDDERNWPVQIRPGVDPYFSQHDLALMGKELVVDEFWRNIPIAGMRDSLVKANNLLRLKS
;
A
#
# COMPACT_ATOMS: atom_id res chain seq x y z
N MET A 1 -28.11 -6.30 -11.83
CA MET A 1 -26.81 -6.09 -11.17
C MET A 1 -25.80 -5.78 -12.27
N ILE A 2 -25.41 -4.50 -12.42
CA ILE A 2 -24.39 -4.12 -13.41
C ILE A 2 -23.06 -4.61 -12.84
N ARG A 3 -22.48 -5.65 -13.44
CA ARG A 3 -21.10 -6.05 -13.18
C ARG A 3 -20.20 -5.08 -13.94
N ILE A 4 -19.99 -3.90 -13.39
CA ILE A 4 -18.80 -3.14 -13.76
C ILE A 4 -17.66 -3.92 -13.09
N ASN A 5 -16.95 -4.73 -13.85
CA ASN A 5 -15.61 -5.13 -13.44
C ASN A 5 -14.77 -3.88 -13.71
N PRO A 6 -14.47 -3.01 -12.73
CA PRO A 6 -13.70 -1.81 -12.99
C PRO A 6 -12.41 -2.22 -13.68
N GLY A 7 -12.31 -1.80 -14.94
CA GLY A 7 -11.18 -2.09 -15.77
C GLY A 7 -10.08 -1.09 -15.45
N SER A 8 -10.41 0.16 -15.18
CA SER A 8 -9.55 1.33 -15.35
C SER A 8 -9.44 2.21 -14.08
N ILE A 9 -8.60 3.26 -14.10
CA ILE A 9 -8.52 4.22 -12.99
C ILE A 9 -9.84 4.99 -12.87
N ASP A 10 -10.45 5.38 -13.99
CA ASP A 10 -11.72 6.11 -13.99
C ASP A 10 -12.87 5.26 -13.45
N ASP A 11 -12.87 3.94 -13.69
CA ASP A 11 -13.86 3.05 -13.07
C ASP A 11 -13.70 2.99 -11.53
N LEU A 12 -12.47 2.98 -11.03
CA LEU A 12 -12.19 3.03 -9.60
C LEU A 12 -12.66 4.35 -8.97
N LEU A 13 -12.48 5.46 -9.68
CA LEU A 13 -12.97 6.77 -9.24
C LEU A 13 -14.50 6.80 -9.22
N ALA A 14 -15.16 6.33 -10.28
CA ALA A 14 -16.61 6.26 -10.33
C ALA A 14 -17.20 5.39 -9.20
N LEU A 15 -16.56 4.28 -8.86
CA LEU A 15 -16.96 3.44 -7.72
C LEU A 15 -16.79 4.15 -6.38
N LYS A 16 -15.65 4.82 -6.18
CA LYS A 16 -15.40 5.62 -4.98
C LYS A 16 -16.44 6.74 -4.82
N ASP A 17 -16.74 7.44 -5.91
CA ASP A 17 -17.75 8.52 -5.92
C ASP A 17 -19.17 7.99 -5.67
N ALA A 18 -19.43 6.72 -6.02
CA ALA A 18 -20.66 6.00 -5.66
C ALA A 18 -20.67 5.43 -4.22
N GLY A 19 -19.65 5.74 -3.41
CA GLY A 19 -19.54 5.32 -2.00
C GLY A 19 -19.02 3.89 -1.80
N ALA A 20 -18.46 3.25 -2.83
CA ALA A 20 -17.80 1.96 -2.67
C ALA A 20 -16.45 2.11 -1.94
N PRO A 21 -16.05 1.18 -1.06
CA PRO A 21 -14.70 1.14 -0.53
C PRO A 21 -13.69 0.83 -1.64
N VAL A 22 -12.88 1.82 -2.02
CA VAL A 22 -11.79 1.66 -2.98
C VAL A 22 -10.48 2.01 -2.30
N THR A 23 -9.58 1.04 -2.13
CA THR A 23 -8.33 1.24 -1.40
C THR A 23 -7.12 0.62 -2.11
N LEU A 24 -6.00 1.32 -2.04
CA LEU A 24 -4.68 0.80 -2.38
C LEU A 24 -3.99 0.34 -1.10
N THR A 25 -3.39 -0.85 -1.07
CA THR A 25 -2.75 -1.38 0.15
C THR A 25 -1.24 -1.18 0.17
N SER A 26 -0.68 -0.68 1.27
CA SER A 26 0.78 -0.60 1.45
C SER A 26 1.25 -0.46 2.89
N HIS A 27 2.55 -0.22 3.04
CA HIS A 27 3.28 -0.02 4.27
C HIS A 27 3.98 1.35 4.22
N PRO A 28 4.27 2.03 5.35
CA PRO A 28 5.06 3.24 5.39
C PRO A 28 6.46 3.00 4.80
N GLY A 29 6.91 3.90 3.93
CA GLY A 29 8.21 3.82 3.25
C GLY A 29 8.16 4.47 1.87
N ASN A 30 9.16 4.23 1.03
CA ASN A 30 9.20 4.82 -0.31
C ASN A 30 8.07 4.26 -1.18
N ALA A 31 7.21 5.15 -1.67
CA ALA A 31 6.09 4.81 -2.53
C ALA A 31 6.53 4.72 -3.99
N SER A 32 5.99 3.73 -4.69
CA SER A 32 6.17 3.54 -6.12
C SER A 32 5.44 4.59 -6.94
N LEU A 33 6.00 4.92 -8.11
CA LEU A 33 5.37 5.90 -9.01
C LEU A 33 3.90 5.55 -9.32
N TYR A 34 3.57 4.27 -9.46
CA TYR A 34 2.18 3.87 -9.67
C TYR A 34 1.26 4.23 -8.48
N LYS A 35 1.76 4.15 -7.23
CA LYS A 35 0.99 4.54 -6.04
C LYS A 35 0.81 6.05 -6.00
N LEU A 36 1.90 6.79 -6.27
CA LEU A 36 1.88 8.25 -6.36
C LEU A 36 0.84 8.72 -7.40
N VAL A 37 0.74 8.01 -8.54
CA VAL A 37 -0.25 8.27 -9.59
C VAL A 37 -1.68 8.01 -9.14
N LEU A 38 -1.93 6.90 -8.44
CA LEU A 38 -3.26 6.60 -7.92
C LEU A 38 -3.67 7.64 -6.86
N TRP A 39 -2.74 8.07 -6.02
CA TRP A 39 -2.97 9.15 -5.06
C TRP A 39 -3.27 10.48 -5.73
N SER A 40 -2.56 10.84 -6.81
CA SER A 40 -2.86 12.08 -7.56
C SER A 40 -4.19 12.04 -8.28
N CYS A 41 -4.69 10.84 -8.62
CA CYS A 41 -6.04 10.66 -9.15
C CYS A 41 -7.11 10.67 -8.05
N GLY A 42 -6.72 10.67 -6.76
CA GLY A 42 -7.64 10.72 -5.62
C GLY A 42 -8.03 9.34 -5.07
N ILE A 43 -7.35 8.27 -5.45
CA ILE A 43 -7.54 6.94 -4.85
C ILE A 43 -6.75 6.87 -3.54
N PRO A 44 -7.39 6.61 -2.38
CA PRO A 44 -6.71 6.60 -1.10
C PRO A 44 -5.88 5.33 -0.87
N GLU A 45 -4.84 5.48 -0.07
CA GLU A 45 -4.00 4.42 0.46
C GLU A 45 -4.50 3.95 1.84
N HIS A 46 -4.47 2.64 2.04
CA HIS A 46 -4.62 1.98 3.32
C HIS A 46 -3.27 1.40 3.78
N LEU A 47 -2.69 2.04 4.81
CA LEU A 47 -1.42 1.68 5.43
C LEU A 47 -1.62 0.57 6.47
N TRP A 48 -1.00 -0.59 6.25
CA TRP A 48 -1.03 -1.71 7.19
C TRP A 48 0.06 -1.61 8.26
N ASP A 49 -0.05 -0.63 9.14
CA ASP A 49 0.92 -0.28 10.19
C ASP A 49 1.39 -1.46 11.07
N VAL A 50 0.50 -2.37 11.46
CA VAL A 50 0.84 -3.60 12.22
C VAL A 50 1.56 -4.68 11.42
N THR A 51 1.41 -4.72 10.08
CA THR A 51 2.00 -5.76 9.21
C THR A 51 3.21 -5.32 8.41
N CYS A 52 3.66 -4.07 8.57
CA CYS A 52 4.89 -3.52 7.98
C CYS A 52 6.18 -4.26 8.39
N CYS A 53 6.02 -5.35 9.14
CA CYS A 53 7.01 -6.11 9.87
C CYS A 53 7.64 -7.23 9.02
N ILE A 54 7.21 -7.42 7.76
CA ILE A 54 7.92 -8.25 6.79
C ILE A 54 8.85 -7.33 6.03
N ALA A 55 10.15 -7.69 5.96
CA ALA A 55 11.07 -7.11 5.00
C ALA A 55 10.52 -7.40 3.60
N ASP A 56 9.64 -6.52 3.12
CA ASP A 56 9.24 -6.46 1.73
C ASP A 56 10.49 -5.99 0.99
N ALA A 57 11.02 -6.83 0.11
CA ALA A 57 12.20 -6.49 -0.69
C ALA A 57 12.01 -5.19 -1.48
N ASN A 58 10.75 -4.78 -1.70
CA ASN A 58 10.39 -3.54 -2.39
C ASN A 58 10.19 -2.34 -1.45
N ASN A 59 10.13 -2.53 -0.13
CA ASN A 59 9.94 -1.45 0.83
C ASN A 59 11.11 -1.34 1.81
N GLN A 60 11.84 -0.24 1.72
CA GLN A 60 12.98 0.06 2.57
C GLN A 60 12.73 1.35 3.36
N PRO A 61 11.95 1.28 4.47
CA PRO A 61 11.58 2.48 5.22
C PRO A 61 12.78 3.20 5.84
N MET A 62 13.92 2.51 6.00
CA MET A 62 15.18 3.10 6.49
C MET A 62 15.87 4.00 5.47
N HIS A 63 15.40 4.01 4.23
CA HIS A 63 15.94 4.83 3.15
C HIS A 63 14.90 5.88 2.72
N ARG A 64 15.38 7.03 2.28
CA ARG A 64 14.63 7.92 1.38
C ARG A 64 15.29 7.91 0.02
N LEU A 65 14.54 8.22 -1.03
CA LEU A 65 15.11 8.49 -2.34
C LEU A 65 15.25 10.01 -2.52
N VAL A 66 16.44 10.42 -2.98
CA VAL A 66 16.73 11.81 -3.36
C VAL A 66 17.45 11.79 -4.70
N GLY A 67 16.82 12.36 -5.72
CA GLY A 67 17.38 12.40 -7.07
C GLY A 67 17.67 11.00 -7.63
N GLY A 68 16.81 10.03 -7.29
CA GLY A 68 16.96 8.63 -7.72
C GLY A 68 18.02 7.83 -6.98
N LYS A 69 18.68 8.39 -5.96
CA LYS A 69 19.66 7.68 -5.10
C LYS A 69 19.05 7.39 -3.74
N ALA A 70 19.32 6.20 -3.21
CA ALA A 70 18.93 5.83 -1.86
C ALA A 70 19.85 6.50 -0.84
N GLU A 71 19.27 7.20 0.12
CA GLU A 71 19.94 7.80 1.27
C GLU A 71 19.42 7.15 2.55
N LEU A 72 20.32 6.65 3.40
CA LEU A 72 19.96 6.07 4.69
C LEU A 72 19.54 7.18 5.66
N VAL A 73 18.30 7.12 6.16
CA VAL A 73 17.72 8.11 7.08
C VAL A 73 17.79 7.68 8.55
N VAL A 74 18.26 6.47 8.84
CA VAL A 74 18.48 5.94 10.21
C VAL A 74 19.97 5.80 10.49
N SER A 75 20.39 5.60 11.74
CA SER A 75 21.81 5.37 12.05
C SER A 75 22.34 4.08 11.40
N GLU A 76 23.61 4.06 11.02
CA GLU A 76 24.27 2.86 10.47
C GLU A 76 24.23 1.69 11.46
N ASP A 77 24.37 1.98 12.76
CA ASP A 77 24.30 0.98 13.82
C ASP A 77 22.92 0.34 13.89
N PHE A 78 21.86 1.15 13.80
CA PHE A 78 20.50 0.64 13.78
C PHE A 78 20.23 -0.14 12.50
N HIS A 79 20.67 0.37 11.35
CA HIS A 79 20.53 -0.31 10.06
C HIS A 79 21.17 -1.70 10.06
N ARG A 80 22.43 -1.80 10.52
CA ARG A 80 23.12 -3.09 10.70
C ARG A 80 22.36 -4.01 11.65
N LYS A 81 21.95 -3.49 12.81
CA LYS A 81 21.16 -4.27 13.77
C LYS A 81 19.87 -4.82 13.16
N VAL A 82 19.13 -4.03 12.38
CA VAL A 82 17.92 -4.49 11.70
C VAL A 82 18.25 -5.62 10.73
N ILE A 83 19.28 -5.46 9.89
CA ILE A 83 19.71 -6.49 8.94
C ILE A 83 20.11 -7.78 9.67
N ASP A 84 20.91 -7.67 10.73
CA ASP A 84 21.52 -8.82 11.42
C ASP A 84 20.53 -9.58 12.31
N THR A 85 19.51 -8.89 12.85
CA THR A 85 18.62 -9.46 13.87
C THR A 85 17.19 -9.71 13.39
N THR A 86 16.81 -9.18 12.22
CA THR A 86 15.48 -9.43 11.66
C THR A 86 15.33 -10.88 11.23
N GLY A 87 14.27 -11.53 11.69
CA GLY A 87 13.96 -12.90 11.33
C GLY A 87 12.51 -13.25 11.61
N PRO A 88 12.16 -14.56 11.59
CA PRO A 88 10.80 -15.00 11.92
C PRO A 88 10.35 -14.58 13.32
N ASN A 89 11.27 -14.50 14.29
CA ASN A 89 10.95 -14.28 15.69
C ASN A 89 11.12 -12.83 16.16
N ASN A 90 12.01 -12.06 15.53
CA ASN A 90 12.29 -10.67 15.87
C ASN A 90 12.07 -9.79 14.64
N ARG A 91 11.18 -8.81 14.76
CA ARG A 91 10.86 -7.83 13.71
C ARG A 91 10.75 -6.44 14.32
N PHE A 92 11.09 -5.42 13.56
CA PHE A 92 11.04 -4.03 14.01
C PHE A 92 9.84 -3.32 13.40
N VAL A 93 9.08 -2.63 14.24
CA VAL A 93 7.91 -1.86 13.81
C VAL A 93 8.35 -0.47 13.43
N THR A 94 8.18 -0.09 12.16
CA THR A 94 8.65 1.17 11.57
C THR A 94 8.17 2.41 12.33
N ALA A 95 6.92 2.42 12.81
CA ALA A 95 6.36 3.56 13.55
C ALA A 95 7.13 3.88 14.86
N TYR A 96 7.79 2.88 15.45
CA TYR A 96 8.55 3.02 16.68
C TYR A 96 10.01 3.43 16.46
N GLN A 97 10.51 3.27 15.23
CA GLN A 97 11.92 3.54 14.94
C GLN A 97 12.12 5.03 14.70
N PHE A 98 13.37 5.47 14.78
CA PHE A 98 13.74 6.87 14.63
C PHE A 98 14.69 7.07 13.45
N THR A 99 14.56 8.20 12.79
CA THR A 99 15.55 8.74 11.84
C THR A 99 16.75 9.35 12.59
N LYS A 100 17.81 9.68 11.86
CA LYS A 100 19.03 10.33 12.38
C LYS A 100 18.75 11.68 13.08
N ASP A 101 17.68 12.36 12.67
CA ASP A 101 17.25 13.65 13.21
C ASP A 101 16.27 13.53 14.40
N GLY A 102 15.95 12.30 14.84
CA GLY A 102 15.05 12.06 15.97
C GLY A 102 13.56 12.03 15.61
N THR A 103 13.18 12.16 14.33
CA THR A 103 11.79 11.97 13.90
C THR A 103 11.42 10.48 13.93
N ARG A 104 10.17 10.12 14.23
CA ARG A 104 9.69 8.75 14.05
C ARG A 104 9.74 8.36 12.56
N LEU A 105 10.29 7.20 12.24
CA LEU A 105 10.54 6.76 10.87
C LEU A 105 9.25 6.61 10.06
N GLY A 106 8.20 6.05 10.67
CA GLY A 106 6.87 5.99 10.03
C GLY A 106 6.33 7.39 9.73
N ARG A 107 6.39 8.29 10.72
CA ARG A 107 5.96 9.68 10.61
C ARG A 107 6.73 10.45 9.54
N PHE A 108 8.04 10.25 9.44
CA PHE A 108 8.90 10.85 8.42
C PHE A 108 8.37 10.59 7.00
N HIS A 109 7.99 9.35 6.70
CA HIS A 109 7.40 8.99 5.40
C HIS A 109 5.97 9.52 5.24
N VAL A 110 5.11 9.33 6.25
CA VAL A 110 3.71 9.77 6.22
C VAL A 110 3.61 11.28 6.02
N LYS A 111 4.49 12.08 6.65
CA LYS A 111 4.50 13.55 6.55
C LYS A 111 4.81 14.01 5.12
N ALA A 112 5.73 13.35 4.42
CA ALA A 112 6.00 13.65 3.01
C ALA A 112 4.78 13.36 2.12
N ILE A 113 4.07 12.27 2.40
CA ILE A 113 2.84 11.92 1.67
C ILE A 113 1.74 12.93 1.97
N GLN A 114 1.45 13.24 3.23
CA GLN A 114 0.43 14.24 3.60
C GLN A 114 0.74 15.61 3.00
N LYS A 115 2.02 15.98 2.92
CA LYS A 115 2.43 17.20 2.23
C LYS A 115 2.00 17.14 0.78
N CYS A 116 2.24 16.04 0.06
CA CYS A 116 1.94 15.88 -1.37
C CYS A 116 0.45 15.66 -1.68
N PHE A 117 -0.18 14.72 -0.99
CA PHE A 117 -1.53 14.23 -1.22
C PHE A 117 -2.31 14.29 0.10
N PRO A 118 -2.89 15.47 0.44
CA PRO A 118 -3.77 15.60 1.58
C PRO A 118 -4.92 14.58 1.46
N ASP A 119 -5.32 14.00 2.60
CA ASP A 119 -6.47 13.08 2.71
C ASP A 119 -6.35 11.73 1.96
N ALA A 120 -5.25 11.48 1.26
CA ALA A 120 -5.02 10.24 0.54
C ALA A 120 -4.57 9.08 1.43
N LEU A 121 -4.43 9.26 2.75
CA LEU A 121 -3.90 8.25 3.66
C LEU A 121 -4.87 7.90 4.78
N SER A 122 -5.12 6.59 4.93
CA SER A 122 -5.62 5.97 6.15
C SER A 122 -4.63 4.91 6.62
N SER A 123 -4.60 4.59 7.91
CA SER A 123 -3.94 3.37 8.40
C SER A 123 -4.95 2.37 8.91
N CYS A 124 -4.48 1.14 9.16
CA CYS A 124 -5.27 0.09 9.78
C CYS A 124 -5.72 0.52 11.17
N SER A 125 -4.81 1.04 12.01
CA SER A 125 -5.18 1.56 13.33
C SER A 125 -6.24 2.66 13.27
N ARG A 126 -6.06 3.66 12.39
CA ARG A 126 -7.04 4.73 12.21
C ARG A 126 -8.42 4.19 11.78
N LEU A 127 -8.44 3.25 10.84
CA LEU A 127 -9.68 2.64 10.37
C LEU A 127 -10.36 1.88 11.52
N LEU A 128 -9.64 1.02 12.23
CA LEU A 128 -10.21 0.26 13.34
C LEU A 128 -10.71 1.16 14.48
N LEU A 129 -9.96 2.21 14.82
CA LEU A 129 -10.34 3.16 15.88
C LEU A 129 -11.60 3.96 15.53
N SER A 130 -11.94 4.13 14.25
CA SER A 130 -13.19 4.78 13.86
C SER A 130 -14.45 4.00 14.28
N GLU A 131 -14.30 2.70 14.55
CA GLU A 131 -15.36 1.81 15.03
C GLU A 131 -14.97 1.19 16.38
N ARG A 132 -14.33 2.00 17.23
CA ARG A 132 -13.65 1.61 18.47
C ARG A 132 -14.40 0.57 19.31
N GLU A 133 -15.66 0.82 19.62
CA GLU A 133 -16.46 -0.03 20.51
C GLU A 133 -16.69 -1.42 19.89
N LYS A 134 -17.14 -1.46 18.62
CA LYS A 134 -17.36 -2.71 17.89
C LYS A 134 -16.06 -3.52 17.73
N VAL A 135 -14.94 -2.82 17.47
CA VAL A 135 -13.62 -3.44 17.38
C VAL A 135 -13.21 -4.02 18.74
N TRP A 136 -13.34 -3.26 19.83
CA TRP A 136 -13.01 -3.76 21.16
C TRP A 136 -13.82 -5.00 21.53
N GLU A 137 -15.15 -4.98 21.34
CA GLU A 137 -16.01 -6.13 21.62
C GLU A 137 -15.63 -7.36 20.78
N MET A 138 -15.37 -7.15 19.48
CA MET A 138 -14.95 -8.23 18.57
C MET A 138 -13.63 -8.86 19.04
N PHE A 139 -12.65 -8.05 19.38
CA PHE A 139 -11.34 -8.55 19.80
C PHE A 139 -11.34 -9.11 21.23
N ASP A 140 -12.22 -8.65 22.13
CA ASP A 140 -12.45 -9.31 23.42
C ASP A 140 -13.05 -10.71 23.26
N TYR A 141 -14.03 -10.86 22.34
CA TYR A 141 -14.55 -12.17 21.98
C TYR A 141 -13.46 -13.09 21.41
N LEU A 142 -12.63 -12.57 20.49
CA LEU A 142 -11.52 -13.34 19.91
C LEU A 142 -10.45 -13.70 20.93
N ALA A 143 -10.19 -12.83 21.92
CA ALA A 143 -9.24 -13.14 23.00
C ALA A 143 -9.70 -14.36 23.81
N ARG A 144 -11.00 -14.50 24.04
CA ARG A 144 -11.57 -15.62 24.81
C ARG A 144 -11.69 -16.91 23.99
N THR A 145 -11.88 -16.81 22.67
CA THR A 145 -12.27 -17.96 21.83
C THR A 145 -11.20 -18.42 20.85
N LYS A 146 -10.29 -17.53 20.44
CA LYS A 146 -9.33 -17.75 19.34
C LYS A 146 -7.97 -17.08 19.62
N LYS A 147 -7.56 -16.97 20.89
CA LYS A 147 -6.38 -16.20 21.30
C LYS A 147 -5.11 -16.54 20.51
N ASP A 148 -4.80 -17.82 20.35
CA ASP A 148 -3.55 -18.28 19.76
C ASP A 148 -3.54 -18.11 18.23
N GLU A 149 -4.73 -18.03 17.63
CA GLU A 149 -4.91 -17.82 16.19
C GLU A 149 -4.86 -16.33 15.83
N VAL A 150 -5.39 -15.46 16.69
CA VAL A 150 -5.50 -14.01 16.45
C VAL A 150 -4.30 -13.24 16.99
N PHE A 151 -3.90 -13.49 18.24
CA PHE A 151 -2.92 -12.69 18.96
C PHE A 151 -1.57 -13.39 19.02
N GLY A 152 -0.90 -13.56 17.89
CA GLY A 152 0.37 -14.28 17.85
C GLY A 152 1.59 -13.49 18.37
N ARG A 153 1.48 -12.17 18.52
CA ARG A 153 2.63 -11.28 18.72
C ARG A 153 2.38 -10.18 19.76
N PHE A 154 3.47 -9.66 20.30
CA PHE A 154 3.50 -8.50 21.19
C PHE A 154 4.61 -7.55 20.74
N ILE A 155 4.34 -6.25 20.73
CA ILE A 155 5.30 -5.18 20.48
C ILE A 155 5.86 -4.71 21.83
N ALA A 156 7.17 -4.80 22.02
CA ALA A 156 7.83 -4.20 23.18
C ALA A 156 7.89 -2.66 23.07
N PRO A 157 8.09 -1.91 24.18
CA PRO A 157 8.22 -0.45 24.18
C PRO A 157 9.20 0.14 23.14
N ARG A 158 10.22 -0.63 22.75
CA ARG A 158 11.22 -0.26 21.74
C ARG A 158 10.80 -0.59 20.30
N GLY A 159 9.57 -1.03 20.07
CA GLY A 159 9.08 -1.42 18.75
C GLY A 159 9.60 -2.76 18.25
N VAL A 160 10.06 -3.64 19.14
CA VAL A 160 10.51 -4.99 18.78
C VAL A 160 9.35 -5.96 18.97
N MET A 161 8.93 -6.62 17.90
CA MET A 161 7.91 -7.66 17.95
C MET A 161 8.48 -9.00 18.38
N ARG A 162 7.76 -9.67 19.27
CA ARG A 162 8.06 -11.00 19.82
C ARG A 162 6.80 -11.87 19.88
N PRO A 163 6.92 -13.20 20.04
CA PRO A 163 5.77 -14.06 20.35
C PRO A 163 4.98 -13.57 21.56
N VAL A 164 3.64 -13.62 21.51
CA VAL A 164 2.79 -13.17 22.62
C VAL A 164 3.06 -13.95 23.91
N SER A 165 3.47 -15.21 23.78
CA SER A 165 3.80 -16.10 24.90
C SER A 165 4.93 -15.57 25.79
N GLU A 166 5.76 -14.65 25.28
CA GLU A 166 6.85 -14.02 26.03
C GLU A 166 6.42 -12.75 26.78
N SER A 167 5.18 -12.28 26.59
CA SER A 167 4.72 -10.99 27.14
C SER A 167 4.13 -11.07 28.55
N GLY A 168 3.67 -12.25 28.97
CA GLY A 168 2.94 -12.42 30.24
C GLY A 168 1.55 -11.77 30.28
N VAL A 169 1.05 -11.24 29.15
CA VAL A 169 -0.29 -10.62 29.07
C VAL A 169 -1.37 -11.69 29.26
N ARG A 170 -2.29 -11.41 30.19
CA ARG A 170 -3.44 -12.28 30.47
C ARG A 170 -4.54 -12.10 29.43
N VAL A 171 -5.33 -13.15 29.19
CA VAL A 171 -6.39 -13.17 28.17
C VAL A 171 -7.37 -12.01 28.36
N GLU A 172 -7.76 -11.73 29.60
CA GLU A 172 -8.71 -10.69 29.98
C GLU A 172 -8.20 -9.27 29.67
N SER A 173 -6.90 -9.11 29.45
CA SER A 173 -6.26 -7.83 29.14
C SER A 173 -5.79 -7.73 27.68
N MET A 174 -5.96 -8.79 26.87
CA MET A 174 -5.46 -8.80 25.48
C MET A 174 -6.15 -7.77 24.60
N ALA A 175 -7.49 -7.69 24.66
CA ALA A 175 -8.24 -6.71 23.87
C ALA A 175 -7.91 -5.27 24.27
N GLY A 176 -7.81 -4.99 25.58
CA GLY A 176 -7.37 -3.67 26.07
C GLY A 176 -5.97 -3.31 25.58
N SER A 177 -5.01 -4.21 25.76
CA SER A 177 -3.63 -4.02 25.27
C SER A 177 -3.56 -3.84 23.75
N PHE A 178 -4.41 -4.53 23.00
CA PHE A 178 -4.53 -4.34 21.55
C PHE A 178 -5.06 -2.95 21.18
N MET A 179 -6.11 -2.47 21.85
CA MET A 179 -6.65 -1.12 21.60
C MET A 179 -5.63 -0.03 21.93
N GLU A 180 -4.87 -0.18 23.01
CA GLU A 180 -3.76 0.72 23.36
C GLU A 180 -2.70 0.77 22.25
N VAL A 181 -2.37 -0.38 21.64
CA VAL A 181 -1.44 -0.43 20.49
C VAL A 181 -2.00 0.28 19.26
N LEU A 182 -3.30 0.15 18.99
CA LEU A 182 -3.91 0.87 17.87
C LEU A 182 -3.78 2.39 18.06
N GLU A 183 -4.11 2.89 19.25
CA GLU A 183 -3.96 4.32 19.59
C GLU A 183 -2.51 4.77 19.48
N GLU A 184 -1.58 3.98 20.03
CA GLU A 184 -0.15 4.29 19.99
C GLU A 184 0.36 4.34 18.54
N LEU A 185 -0.01 3.38 17.69
CA LEU A 185 0.38 3.37 16.28
C LEU A 185 -0.22 4.54 15.49
N GLU A 186 -1.48 4.88 15.74
CA GLU A 186 -2.14 6.01 15.09
C GLU A 186 -1.44 7.32 15.45
N HIS A 187 -1.15 7.52 16.75
CA HIS A 187 -0.40 8.65 17.25
C HIS A 187 1.01 8.72 16.63
N LEU A 188 1.75 7.62 16.65
CA LEU A 188 3.13 7.55 16.11
C LEU A 188 3.22 7.84 14.61
N LEU A 189 2.15 7.58 13.84
CA LEU A 189 2.15 7.81 12.38
C LEU A 189 1.65 9.20 12.00
N PHE A 190 0.70 9.76 12.75
CA PHE A 190 -0.04 10.94 12.33
C PHE A 190 0.08 12.15 13.27
N SER A 191 0.66 11.99 14.46
CA SER A 191 0.94 13.10 15.38
C SER A 191 2.43 13.47 15.40
N ASP A 192 2.72 14.74 15.65
CA ASP A 192 4.07 15.24 15.95
C ASP A 192 4.32 15.31 17.47
N GLU A 193 3.30 15.03 18.31
CA GLU A 193 3.41 15.03 19.77
C GLU A 193 4.24 13.84 20.28
N GLU A 194 5.14 14.09 21.23
CA GLU A 194 5.93 13.05 21.87
C GLU A 194 5.09 12.19 22.82
N ILE A 195 5.21 10.87 22.70
CA ILE A 195 4.59 9.92 23.64
C ILE A 195 5.60 8.91 24.14
N THR A 196 5.36 8.43 25.36
CA THR A 196 6.05 7.26 25.91
C THR A 196 5.42 6.01 25.33
N THR A 197 6.20 5.27 24.53
CA THR A 197 5.75 4.02 23.92
C THR A 197 5.72 2.89 24.94
N LYS A 198 4.58 2.21 25.04
CA LYS A 198 4.38 1.04 25.91
C LYS A 198 4.43 -0.26 25.10
N GLY A 199 3.98 -0.20 23.85
CA GLY A 199 3.70 -1.40 23.07
C GLY A 199 2.52 -2.20 23.64
N GLY A 200 2.36 -3.44 23.18
CA GLY A 200 1.20 -4.24 23.52
C GLY A 200 0.95 -5.40 22.57
N VAL A 201 -0.19 -6.06 22.74
CA VAL A 201 -0.57 -7.22 21.94
C VAL A 201 -0.92 -6.78 20.51
N CYS A 202 -0.48 -7.56 19.53
CA CYS A 202 -0.83 -7.39 18.13
C CYS A 202 -1.61 -8.58 17.61
N TYR A 203 -2.56 -8.28 16.74
CA TYR A 203 -3.27 -9.28 15.98
C TYR A 203 -2.53 -9.60 14.68
N GLY A 204 -2.79 -10.78 14.12
CA GLY A 204 -2.13 -11.26 12.91
C GLY A 204 -3.03 -12.19 12.09
N GLY A 205 -2.40 -12.85 11.11
CA GLY A 205 -3.05 -13.85 10.29
C GLY A 205 -4.21 -13.29 9.46
N VAL A 206 -5.32 -14.02 9.42
CA VAL A 206 -6.51 -13.64 8.63
C VAL A 206 -7.26 -12.46 9.20
N MET A 207 -7.07 -12.14 10.48
CA MET A 207 -7.75 -11.00 11.08
C MET A 207 -7.24 -9.67 10.55
N VAL A 208 -6.01 -9.58 10.04
CA VAL A 208 -5.45 -8.38 9.41
C VAL A 208 -6.39 -7.89 8.28
N PRO A 209 -6.55 -8.60 7.16
CA PRO A 209 -7.48 -8.17 6.11
C PRO A 209 -8.93 -8.13 6.60
N LEU A 210 -9.38 -9.12 7.38
CA LEU A 210 -10.78 -9.26 7.77
C LEU A 210 -11.29 -8.11 8.66
N SER A 211 -10.48 -7.60 9.58
CA SER A 211 -10.88 -6.48 10.45
C SER A 211 -11.15 -5.22 9.62
N SER A 212 -10.31 -4.94 8.62
CA SER A 212 -10.53 -3.80 7.70
C SER A 212 -11.80 -3.96 6.88
N MET A 213 -12.09 -5.20 6.42
CA MET A 213 -13.30 -5.51 5.64
C MET A 213 -14.56 -5.32 6.49
N LEU A 214 -14.54 -5.77 7.75
CA LEU A 214 -15.67 -5.63 8.66
C LEU A 214 -15.94 -4.16 9.00
N VAL A 215 -14.89 -3.37 9.29
CA VAL A 215 -15.06 -1.94 9.54
C VAL A 215 -15.63 -1.21 8.32
N GLN A 216 -15.13 -1.49 7.13
CA GLN A 216 -15.69 -0.91 5.90
C GLN A 216 -17.16 -1.30 5.70
N TYR A 217 -17.52 -2.55 5.99
CA TYR A 217 -18.91 -2.99 5.99
C TYR A 217 -19.76 -2.22 7.02
N TRP A 218 -19.26 -1.99 8.23
CA TRP A 218 -19.98 -1.21 9.25
C TRP A 218 -20.21 0.24 8.85
N GLN A 219 -19.25 0.84 8.15
CA GLN A 219 -19.32 2.24 7.70
C GLN A 219 -20.22 2.42 6.48
N THR A 220 -20.24 1.44 5.56
CA THR A 220 -20.87 1.60 4.23
C THR A 220 -22.11 0.73 4.03
N GLY A 221 -22.29 -0.31 4.85
CA GLY A 221 -23.29 -1.35 4.65
C GLY A 221 -23.00 -2.28 3.45
N ARG A 222 -21.86 -2.11 2.77
CA ARG A 222 -21.52 -2.85 1.55
C ARG A 222 -20.70 -4.09 1.85
N VAL A 223 -21.07 -5.19 1.21
CA VAL A 223 -20.33 -6.46 1.29
C VAL A 223 -19.23 -6.55 0.23
N ASP A 224 -19.25 -5.66 -0.76
CA ASP A 224 -18.25 -5.57 -1.82
C ASP A 224 -17.23 -4.46 -1.53
N ARG A 225 -15.95 -4.74 -1.80
CA ARG A 225 -14.85 -3.77 -1.76
C ARG A 225 -13.91 -3.95 -2.95
N TYR A 226 -13.19 -2.90 -3.28
CA TYR A 226 -12.27 -2.85 -4.41
C TYR A 226 -10.86 -2.52 -3.92
N ASP A 227 -9.92 -3.42 -4.19
CA ASP A 227 -8.55 -3.33 -3.69
C ASP A 227 -7.57 -3.27 -4.86
N VAL A 228 -6.66 -2.30 -4.83
CA VAL A 228 -5.50 -2.26 -5.72
C VAL A 228 -4.29 -2.73 -4.91
N SER A 229 -3.61 -3.78 -5.37
CA SER A 229 -2.50 -4.37 -4.61
C SER A 229 -1.39 -4.92 -5.51
N GLY A 230 -0.20 -5.10 -4.95
CA GLY A 230 0.92 -5.76 -5.64
C GLY A 230 0.60 -7.22 -6.05
N PRO A 231 1.29 -7.76 -7.07
CA PRO A 231 1.07 -9.13 -7.54
C PRO A 231 1.29 -10.22 -6.46
N ASP A 232 2.14 -9.95 -5.48
CA ASP A 232 2.41 -10.80 -4.33
C ASP A 232 1.19 -10.89 -3.39
N MET A 233 0.58 -9.75 -3.07
CA MET A 233 -0.62 -9.68 -2.24
C MET A 233 -1.82 -10.32 -2.93
N MET A 234 -1.97 -10.12 -4.24
CA MET A 234 -2.99 -10.83 -5.02
C MET A 234 -2.80 -12.34 -4.94
N ARG A 235 -1.58 -12.83 -5.22
CA ARG A 235 -1.28 -14.26 -5.14
C ARG A 235 -1.53 -14.84 -3.75
N TYR A 236 -1.26 -14.07 -2.70
CA TYR A 236 -1.53 -14.47 -1.32
C TYR A 236 -3.03 -14.57 -1.05
N ALA A 237 -3.79 -13.52 -1.39
CA ALA A 237 -5.24 -13.43 -1.16
C ALA A 237 -6.04 -14.46 -1.95
N THR A 238 -5.54 -14.90 -3.11
CA THR A 238 -6.19 -15.92 -3.95
C THR A 238 -5.85 -17.36 -3.56
N ARG A 239 -5.03 -17.61 -2.53
CA ARG A 239 -4.72 -18.99 -2.09
C ARG A 239 -5.96 -19.63 -1.46
N PRO A 240 -6.36 -20.85 -1.87
CA PRO A 240 -7.52 -21.53 -1.31
C PRO A 240 -7.47 -21.65 0.22
N GLU A 241 -6.31 -22.01 0.78
CA GLU A 241 -6.13 -22.12 2.23
C GLU A 241 -6.35 -20.80 2.98
N HIS A 242 -5.95 -19.67 2.38
CA HIS A 242 -6.14 -18.36 2.98
C HIS A 242 -7.63 -17.97 2.97
N GLN A 243 -8.31 -18.21 1.85
CA GLN A 243 -9.76 -17.98 1.72
C GLN A 243 -10.57 -18.85 2.68
N ILE A 244 -10.21 -20.13 2.84
CA ILE A 244 -10.85 -21.04 3.79
C ILE A 244 -10.73 -20.49 5.22
N LYS A 245 -9.52 -20.07 5.63
CA LYS A 245 -9.29 -19.51 6.97
C LYS A 245 -10.06 -18.20 7.18
N LEU A 246 -10.14 -17.33 6.16
CA LEU A 246 -10.96 -16.12 6.22
C LEU A 246 -12.44 -16.44 6.43
N SER A 247 -12.99 -17.37 5.64
CA SER A 247 -14.39 -17.80 5.76
C SER A 247 -14.69 -18.42 7.12
N GLN A 248 -13.79 -19.28 7.62
CA GLN A 248 -13.92 -19.90 8.95
C GLN A 248 -13.88 -18.85 10.07
N MET A 249 -13.01 -17.84 9.97
CA MET A 249 -12.95 -16.77 10.94
C MET A 249 -14.19 -15.86 10.87
N LEU A 250 -14.69 -15.55 9.67
CA LEU A 250 -15.94 -14.82 9.48
C LEU A 250 -17.13 -15.59 10.10
N GLU A 251 -17.24 -16.89 9.83
CA GLU A 251 -18.27 -17.75 10.43
C GLU A 251 -18.16 -17.80 11.95
N HIS A 252 -16.94 -17.86 12.49
CA HIS A 252 -16.70 -17.80 13.93
C HIS A 252 -17.16 -16.47 14.53
N LEU A 253 -16.84 -15.35 13.89
CA LEU A 253 -17.29 -14.02 14.32
C LEU A 253 -18.81 -13.82 14.22
N ARG A 254 -19.50 -14.50 13.30
CA ARG A 254 -20.98 -14.49 13.26
C ARG A 254 -21.62 -15.08 14.53
N LYS A 255 -20.92 -15.96 15.26
CA LYS A 255 -21.40 -16.47 16.56
C LYS A 255 -21.34 -15.42 17.65
N TRP A 256 -20.46 -14.42 17.52
CA TRP A 256 -20.41 -13.27 18.43
C TRP A 256 -21.56 -12.30 18.14
N ASN A 257 -21.67 -11.81 16.90
CA ASN A 257 -22.72 -10.86 16.55
C ASN A 257 -23.15 -10.99 15.07
N PRO A 258 -24.24 -11.74 14.77
CA PRO A 258 -24.68 -11.98 13.39
C PRO A 258 -25.30 -10.75 12.73
N LYS A 259 -25.61 -9.68 13.48
CA LYS A 259 -26.10 -8.41 12.91
C LYS A 259 -24.96 -7.54 12.39
N LEU A 260 -23.81 -7.60 13.06
CA LEU A 260 -22.62 -6.82 12.68
C LEU A 260 -21.72 -7.58 11.70
N VAL A 261 -21.82 -8.90 11.63
CA VAL A 261 -20.96 -9.72 10.77
C VAL A 261 -21.77 -10.24 9.58
N PRO A 262 -21.47 -9.82 8.33
CA PRO A 262 -22.22 -10.24 7.16
C PRO A 262 -22.00 -11.72 6.85
N GLU A 263 -22.90 -12.30 6.06
CA GLU A 263 -22.78 -13.72 5.68
C GLU A 263 -21.59 -13.99 4.77
N HIS A 264 -21.27 -13.01 3.92
CA HIS A 264 -20.19 -13.05 2.96
C HIS A 264 -19.63 -11.64 2.74
N ILE A 265 -18.38 -11.57 2.30
CA ILE A 265 -17.70 -10.36 1.86
C ILE A 265 -17.04 -10.69 0.52
N VAL A 266 -17.15 -9.78 -0.45
CA VAL A 266 -16.55 -9.91 -1.78
C VAL A 266 -15.47 -8.86 -1.92
N SER A 267 -14.21 -9.30 -2.05
CA SER A 267 -13.10 -8.40 -2.41
C SER A 267 -12.78 -8.56 -3.89
N HIS A 268 -12.83 -7.44 -4.61
CA HIS A 268 -12.41 -7.32 -5.99
C HIS A 268 -10.97 -6.78 -6.02
N MET A 269 -10.01 -7.65 -6.27
CA MET A 269 -8.59 -7.27 -6.27
C MET A 269 -8.05 -7.04 -7.68
N TYR A 270 -7.36 -5.92 -7.87
CA TYR A 270 -6.74 -5.52 -9.13
C TYR A 270 -5.22 -5.44 -8.95
N PRO A 271 -4.44 -5.93 -9.94
CA PRO A 271 -3.00 -5.79 -9.89
C PRO A 271 -2.66 -4.31 -10.04
N GLY A 272 -2.07 -3.72 -9.00
CA GLY A 272 -1.38 -2.45 -9.11
C GLY A 272 -0.25 -2.62 -10.12
N THR A 273 -0.48 -2.23 -11.37
CA THR A 273 0.53 -2.35 -12.40
C THR A 273 1.72 -1.47 -12.07
N ALA A 274 2.93 -2.02 -12.17
CA ALA A 274 4.19 -1.30 -12.03
C ALA A 274 4.49 -0.41 -13.27
N ALA A 275 3.46 0.27 -13.77
CA ALA A 275 3.48 1.02 -15.02
C ALA A 275 3.58 2.51 -14.74
N ARG A 276 4.61 3.16 -15.30
CA ARG A 276 4.83 4.61 -15.24
C ARG A 276 3.81 5.34 -16.16
N VAL A 277 2.53 5.37 -15.79
CA VAL A 277 1.46 6.07 -16.55
C VAL A 277 1.28 7.53 -16.16
N GLY A 278 1.91 7.94 -15.06
CA GLY A 278 2.18 9.35 -14.78
C GLY A 278 3.67 9.64 -14.81
N HIS A 279 4.02 10.91 -14.90
CA HIS A 279 5.40 11.38 -14.93
C HIS A 279 5.57 12.61 -14.04
N VAL A 280 6.79 12.82 -13.56
CA VAL A 280 7.13 14.04 -12.82
C VAL A 280 7.52 15.11 -13.83
N ALA A 281 6.89 16.28 -13.76
CA ALA A 281 7.22 17.39 -14.66
C ALA A 281 8.70 17.78 -14.52
N GLY A 282 9.29 18.21 -15.63
CA GLY A 282 10.72 18.56 -15.69
C GLY A 282 11.71 17.39 -15.63
N HIS A 283 11.29 16.18 -15.23
CA HIS A 283 12.16 14.99 -15.15
C HIS A 283 11.94 13.96 -16.27
N VAL A 284 10.74 13.94 -16.82
CA VAL A 284 10.41 13.19 -18.03
C VAL A 284 9.80 14.18 -18.99
N SER A 285 10.28 14.22 -20.22
CA SER A 285 9.67 15.09 -21.20
C SER A 285 8.23 14.62 -21.43
N GLN A 286 7.26 15.51 -21.21
CA GLN A 286 5.84 15.32 -21.57
C GLN A 286 5.70 14.75 -22.99
N GLU A 287 6.64 15.10 -23.86
CA GLU A 287 6.74 14.62 -25.23
C GLU A 287 6.91 13.10 -25.34
N VAL A 288 7.59 12.44 -24.37
CA VAL A 288 7.68 10.97 -24.33
C VAL A 288 6.31 10.34 -24.12
N MET A 289 5.54 10.87 -23.17
CA MET A 289 4.21 10.35 -22.87
C MET A 289 3.24 10.61 -24.03
N LYS A 290 3.25 11.81 -24.60
CA LYS A 290 2.48 12.15 -25.81
C LYS A 290 2.84 11.23 -26.99
N ARG A 291 4.13 10.96 -27.24
CA ARG A 291 4.56 10.02 -28.28
C ARG A 291 4.01 8.62 -28.06
N LYS A 292 4.02 8.12 -26.82
CA LYS A 292 3.48 6.79 -26.50
C LYS A 292 1.98 6.71 -26.73
N VAL A 293 1.23 7.72 -26.31
CA VAL A 293 -0.22 7.83 -26.59
C VAL A 293 -0.45 7.86 -28.10
N TYR A 294 0.24 8.75 -28.81
CA TYR A 294 0.14 8.86 -30.26
C TYR A 294 0.40 7.54 -30.99
N MET A 295 1.43 6.79 -30.57
CA MET A 295 1.74 5.48 -31.15
C MET A 295 0.65 4.45 -30.88
N LEU A 296 0.02 4.45 -29.71
CA LEU A 296 -1.07 3.52 -29.41
C LEU A 296 -2.32 3.82 -30.23
N GLU A 297 -2.62 5.10 -30.46
CA GLU A 297 -3.80 5.55 -31.20
C GLU A 297 -3.64 5.43 -32.73
N HIS A 298 -2.44 5.66 -33.25
CA HIS A 298 -2.21 5.83 -34.69
C HIS A 298 -1.30 4.77 -35.31
N ALA A 299 -0.85 3.75 -34.56
CA ALA A 299 0.09 2.76 -35.07
C ALA A 299 -0.33 2.12 -36.40
N ASP A 300 -1.61 1.85 -36.60
CA ASP A 300 -2.08 1.15 -37.80
C ASP A 300 -2.19 2.08 -39.02
N SER A 301 -2.31 3.39 -38.81
CA SER A 301 -2.42 4.40 -39.89
C SER A 301 -1.08 5.02 -40.29
N LEU A 302 -0.03 4.81 -39.50
CA LEU A 302 1.30 5.36 -39.77
C LEU A 302 2.09 4.50 -40.76
N ASP A 303 2.67 5.14 -41.77
CA ASP A 303 3.60 4.51 -42.69
C ASP A 303 4.94 4.14 -42.02
N ARG A 304 5.75 3.35 -42.73
CA ARG A 304 7.04 2.85 -42.22
C ARG A 304 8.07 3.96 -41.97
N VAL A 305 8.03 5.04 -42.76
CA VAL A 305 8.98 6.16 -42.66
C VAL A 305 8.67 6.94 -41.39
N ARG A 306 7.41 7.32 -41.18
CA ARG A 306 6.97 8.07 -40.01
C ARG A 306 7.15 7.29 -38.71
N LYS A 307 6.89 5.97 -38.73
CA LYS A 307 7.22 5.07 -37.61
C LYS A 307 8.70 5.09 -37.26
N ARG A 308 9.58 5.06 -38.27
CA ARG A 308 11.03 5.12 -38.08
C ARG A 308 11.49 6.47 -37.52
N GLU A 309 10.93 7.58 -38.00
CA GLU A 309 11.25 8.93 -37.47
C GLU A 309 10.91 9.04 -35.97
N ILE A 310 9.71 8.63 -35.58
CA ILE A 310 9.27 8.67 -34.19
C ILE A 310 10.13 7.73 -33.32
N TRP A 311 10.53 6.59 -33.86
CA TRP A 311 11.43 5.66 -33.16
C TRP A 311 12.83 6.23 -32.92
N GLU A 312 13.45 6.87 -33.91
CA GLU A 312 14.77 7.47 -33.74
C GLU A 312 14.75 8.49 -32.60
N ILE A 313 13.67 9.29 -32.50
CA ILE A 313 13.44 10.20 -31.38
C ILE A 313 13.26 9.42 -30.06
N ALA A 314 12.54 8.29 -30.08
CA ALA A 314 12.24 7.49 -28.89
C ALA A 314 13.38 6.61 -28.36
N LYS A 315 14.44 6.33 -29.15
CA LYS A 315 15.61 5.59 -28.67
C LYS A 315 16.28 6.25 -27.48
N ASP A 316 16.35 7.58 -27.50
CA ASP A 316 16.93 8.36 -26.41
C ASP A 316 15.99 8.39 -25.20
N ASP A 317 14.67 8.23 -25.41
CA ASP A 317 13.68 8.19 -24.33
C ASP A 317 13.81 6.93 -23.47
N GLU A 318 14.16 5.77 -24.06
CA GLU A 318 14.25 4.52 -23.29
C GLU A 318 15.33 4.57 -22.22
N ARG A 319 16.45 5.24 -22.50
CA ARG A 319 17.53 5.46 -21.53
C ARG A 319 17.07 6.32 -20.34
N ASN A 320 16.12 7.22 -20.58
CA ASN A 320 15.63 8.20 -19.61
C ASN A 320 14.35 7.74 -18.89
N TRP A 321 13.56 6.83 -19.47
CA TRP A 321 12.27 6.39 -18.93
C TRP A 321 11.98 4.89 -19.17
N PRO A 322 12.67 3.98 -18.45
CA PRO A 322 12.46 2.55 -18.58
C PRO A 322 11.06 2.16 -18.06
N VAL A 323 10.35 1.32 -18.82
CA VAL A 323 9.01 0.84 -18.45
C VAL A 323 9.06 -0.20 -17.34
N GLN A 324 10.13 -0.98 -17.25
CA GLN A 324 10.42 -1.84 -16.11
C GLN A 324 11.44 -1.14 -15.23
N ILE A 325 11.07 -0.94 -13.97
CA ILE A 325 11.99 -0.41 -12.97
C ILE A 325 12.70 -1.58 -12.31
N ARG A 326 14.03 -1.57 -12.30
CA ARG A 326 14.88 -2.48 -11.53
C ARG A 326 15.19 -1.82 -10.19
N PRO A 327 14.62 -2.32 -9.07
CA PRO A 327 14.94 -1.81 -7.74
C PRO A 327 16.47 -1.82 -7.51
N GLY A 328 17.02 -0.70 -7.05
CA GLY A 328 18.47 -0.54 -6.81
C GLY A 328 19.34 -0.26 -8.04
N VAL A 329 18.78 -0.20 -9.26
CA VAL A 329 19.53 0.07 -10.49
C VAL A 329 19.01 1.31 -11.23
N ASP A 330 17.69 1.47 -11.34
CA ASP A 330 17.12 2.59 -12.09
C ASP A 330 16.70 3.74 -11.14
N PRO A 331 16.87 5.02 -11.54
CA PRO A 331 16.40 6.16 -10.76
C PRO A 331 14.91 6.02 -10.46
N TYR A 332 14.58 6.15 -9.18
CA TYR A 332 13.24 6.00 -8.65
C TYR A 332 12.79 7.31 -8.01
N PHE A 333 11.57 7.75 -8.31
CA PHE A 333 10.94 8.87 -7.62
C PHE A 333 10.14 8.33 -6.45
N SER A 334 10.34 8.93 -5.28
CA SER A 334 9.56 8.68 -4.08
C SER A 334 8.64 9.88 -3.77
N GLN A 335 7.79 9.71 -2.77
CA GLN A 335 7.06 10.82 -2.17
C GLN A 335 7.98 11.94 -1.66
N HIS A 336 9.23 11.62 -1.26
CA HIS A 336 10.19 12.60 -0.77
C HIS A 336 10.73 13.47 -1.90
N ASP A 337 11.03 12.87 -3.05
CA ASP A 337 11.39 13.61 -4.27
C ASP A 337 10.25 14.56 -4.66
N LEU A 338 9.00 14.05 -4.71
CA LEU A 338 7.84 14.90 -5.02
C LEU A 338 7.62 16.02 -4.01
N ALA A 339 7.85 15.76 -2.72
CA ALA A 339 7.69 16.74 -1.66
C ALA A 339 8.71 17.89 -1.74
N LEU A 340 9.91 17.60 -2.27
CA LEU A 340 10.97 18.59 -2.54
C LEU A 340 10.70 19.35 -3.84
N MET A 341 10.15 18.69 -4.85
CA MET A 341 9.90 19.25 -6.17
C MET A 341 8.57 20.01 -6.31
N GLY A 342 7.76 20.12 -5.24
CA GLY A 342 6.50 20.87 -5.30
C GLY A 342 5.33 20.11 -5.93
N LYS A 343 5.35 18.76 -5.90
CA LYS A 343 4.23 17.86 -6.27
C LYS A 343 3.88 17.80 -7.77
N GLU A 344 4.83 17.98 -8.67
CA GLU A 344 4.53 18.05 -10.11
C GLU A 344 4.31 16.67 -10.75
N LEU A 345 3.31 15.89 -10.30
CA LEU A 345 2.94 14.62 -10.93
C LEU A 345 1.82 14.81 -11.94
N VAL A 346 2.08 14.46 -13.20
CA VAL A 346 1.13 14.58 -14.31
C VAL A 346 0.67 13.19 -14.75
N VAL A 347 -0.66 13.02 -14.91
CA VAL A 347 -1.30 11.79 -15.40
C VAL A 347 -2.18 12.16 -16.59
N ASP A 348 -1.90 11.59 -17.76
CA ASP A 348 -2.68 11.83 -18.97
C ASP A 348 -4.00 11.04 -18.93
N GLU A 349 -5.11 11.66 -19.37
CA GLU A 349 -6.46 11.08 -19.40
C GLU A 349 -6.53 9.79 -20.21
N PHE A 350 -5.73 9.67 -21.28
CA PHE A 350 -5.67 8.47 -22.09
C PHE A 350 -5.39 7.23 -21.22
N TRP A 351 -4.42 7.34 -20.29
CA TRP A 351 -4.02 6.20 -19.46
C TRP A 351 -5.05 5.84 -18.39
N ARG A 352 -5.89 6.80 -17.97
CA ARG A 352 -6.89 6.55 -16.93
C ARG A 352 -7.98 5.60 -17.37
N ASN A 353 -8.26 5.57 -18.67
CA ASN A 353 -9.24 4.71 -19.32
C ASN A 353 -8.69 3.33 -19.72
N ILE A 354 -7.38 3.14 -19.70
CA ILE A 354 -6.77 1.84 -20.01
C ILE A 354 -7.04 0.86 -18.87
N PRO A 355 -7.41 -0.41 -19.17
CA PRO A 355 -7.58 -1.40 -18.12
C PRO A 355 -6.29 -1.57 -17.29
N ILE A 356 -6.38 -1.36 -15.98
CA ILE A 356 -5.34 -1.55 -14.97
C ILE A 356 -4.64 -2.89 -15.19
N ALA A 357 -5.37 -4.00 -15.34
CA ALA A 357 -4.78 -5.32 -15.59
C ALA A 357 -3.94 -5.40 -16.88
N GLY A 358 -4.31 -4.64 -17.92
CA GLY A 358 -3.64 -4.60 -19.23
C GLY A 358 -2.71 -3.40 -19.43
N MET A 359 -2.50 -2.57 -18.41
CA MET A 359 -1.76 -1.32 -18.52
C MET A 359 -0.28 -1.57 -18.82
N ARG A 360 0.30 -2.62 -18.22
CA ARG A 360 1.65 -3.08 -18.56
C ARG A 360 1.75 -3.48 -20.03
N ASP A 361 0.81 -4.28 -20.52
CA ASP A 361 0.83 -4.79 -21.89
C ASP A 361 0.62 -3.66 -22.89
N SER A 362 -0.21 -2.68 -22.56
CA SER A 362 -0.41 -1.46 -23.35
C SER A 362 0.89 -0.65 -23.46
N LEU A 363 1.64 -0.48 -22.36
CA LEU A 363 2.94 0.17 -22.40
C LEU A 363 4.01 -0.64 -23.15
N VAL A 364 4.03 -1.97 -22.98
CA VAL A 364 4.92 -2.85 -23.74
C VAL A 364 4.60 -2.77 -25.24
N LYS A 365 3.32 -2.77 -25.60
CA LYS A 365 2.85 -2.56 -26.97
C LYS A 365 3.31 -1.22 -27.50
N ALA A 366 3.13 -0.12 -26.76
CA ALA A 366 3.61 1.21 -27.17
C ALA A 366 5.12 1.21 -27.42
N ASN A 367 5.91 0.63 -26.51
CA ASN A 367 7.36 0.52 -26.67
C ASN A 367 7.76 -0.36 -27.87
N ASN A 368 7.03 -1.45 -28.12
CA ASN A 368 7.28 -2.33 -29.26
C ASN A 368 6.88 -1.66 -30.58
N LEU A 369 5.82 -0.85 -30.58
CA LEU A 369 5.43 -0.06 -31.75
C LEU A 369 6.46 1.02 -32.07
N LEU A 370 7.08 1.57 -31.03
CA LEU A 370 8.28 2.40 -31.18
C LEU A 370 9.43 1.55 -31.72
N ARG A 371 9.71 0.38 -31.14
CA ARG A 371 10.77 -0.54 -31.57
C ARG A 371 10.33 -1.43 -32.74
N LEU A 372 10.42 -0.94 -33.97
CA LEU A 372 10.25 -1.81 -35.14
C LEU A 372 11.14 -3.06 -35.00
N LYS A 373 10.56 -4.26 -35.11
CA LYS A 373 11.35 -5.47 -35.40
C LYS A 373 12.07 -5.20 -36.73
N SER A 374 13.39 -5.15 -36.64
CA SER A 374 14.33 -5.00 -37.75
C SER A 374 14.00 -5.91 -38.91
#